data_AF-A0A1F8TXR0-F1
#
_entry.id   AF-A0A1F8TXR0-F1
#
_cell.length_a   1.000
_cell.length_b   1.000
_cell.length_c   1.000
_cell.angle_alpha   90.00
_cell.angle_beta   90.00
_cell.angle_gamma   90.00
#
_symmetry.space_group_name_H-M   'P 1'
#
loop_
_entity.id
_entity.type
_entity.pdbx_description
1 polymer ?
#
loop_
_entity_poly.entity_id
_entity_poly.type
_entity_poly.pdbx_seq_one_letter_code
_entity_poly.pdbx_strand_id
1 'polypeptide(L)'
;MVKVIYFDEGSATDFIHMINGGNLEETTENIKDKTIEIAGKATAEAKARFKWLPFIGASVGTEGAVEASSVKNTIIRKAISNTILTDYINKANNENDGKKIITTFNNCMITPYPDSFAYYKMLTPYLIMTEGNLDLEEGFSLNVARMDEALESGRGYYELIVTIDAERSVLRFNIKAFRNNYGIADLVKMKLTYHAIEVGVIPEESLTMQQEFSGKQKSITGFDIVNNSVQDTSFLKVYDVILAGVDK
;
A
#
# COMPACT_ATOMS: atom_id res chain seq x y z
N MET A 1 6.54 -16.40 -4.11
CA MET A 1 5.10 -16.08 -3.96
C MET A 1 4.21 -16.83 -4.94
N VAL A 2 3.24 -17.60 -4.43
CA VAL A 2 2.23 -18.36 -5.21
C VAL A 2 0.90 -17.61 -5.35
N LYS A 3 0.61 -16.66 -4.45
CA LYS A 3 -0.60 -15.82 -4.49
C LYS A 3 -0.27 -14.41 -4.05
N VAL A 4 -0.47 -13.44 -4.93
CA VAL A 4 -0.32 -12.01 -4.62
C VAL A 4 -1.64 -11.43 -4.12
N ILE A 5 -1.59 -10.80 -2.95
CA ILE A 5 -2.73 -10.20 -2.26
C ILE A 5 -2.69 -8.67 -2.40
N TYR A 6 -1.50 -8.08 -2.28
CA TYR A 6 -1.25 -6.65 -2.35
C TYR A 6 -0.01 -6.39 -3.20
N PHE A 7 -0.04 -5.36 -4.06
CA PHE A 7 1.13 -4.94 -4.83
C PHE A 7 1.05 -3.46 -5.17
N ASP A 8 1.93 -2.65 -4.57
CA ASP A 8 2.09 -1.24 -4.93
C ASP A 8 2.95 -1.12 -6.19
N GLU A 9 2.27 -1.09 -7.33
CA GLU A 9 2.88 -0.95 -8.66
C GLU A 9 3.73 0.33 -8.78
N GLY A 10 3.33 1.41 -8.11
CA GLY A 10 4.05 2.69 -8.14
C GLY A 10 5.41 2.56 -7.47
N SER A 11 5.40 2.17 -6.19
CA SER A 11 6.65 1.98 -5.42
C SER A 11 7.54 0.89 -6.02
N ALA A 12 6.97 -0.18 -6.56
CA ALA A 12 7.73 -1.23 -7.24
C ALA A 12 8.43 -0.70 -8.51
N THR A 13 7.75 0.15 -9.26
CA THR A 13 8.32 0.79 -10.46
C THR A 13 9.48 1.71 -10.08
N ASP A 14 9.28 2.59 -9.09
CA ASP A 14 10.32 3.50 -8.59
C ASP A 14 11.56 2.73 -8.10
N PHE A 15 11.34 1.61 -7.40
CA PHE A 15 12.41 0.72 -6.98
C PHE A 15 13.20 0.14 -8.17
N ILE A 16 12.50 -0.39 -9.19
CA ILE A 16 13.16 -0.92 -10.40
C ILE A 16 13.98 0.18 -11.09
N HIS A 17 13.42 1.38 -11.23
CA HIS A 17 14.11 2.54 -11.78
C HIS A 17 15.40 2.87 -11.04
N MET A 18 15.33 2.92 -9.71
CA MET A 18 16.46 3.24 -8.86
C MET A 18 17.58 2.20 -9.00
N ILE A 19 17.23 0.91 -8.97
CA ILE A 19 18.20 -0.19 -9.09
C ILE A 19 18.87 -0.21 -10.46
N ASN A 20 18.14 0.13 -11.52
CA ASN A 20 18.72 0.19 -12.87
C ASN A 20 19.44 1.52 -13.17
N GLY A 21 19.65 2.39 -12.17
CA GLY A 21 20.33 3.68 -12.36
C GLY A 21 19.59 4.63 -13.32
N GLY A 22 18.27 4.50 -13.42
CA GLY A 22 17.43 5.28 -14.34
C GLY A 22 17.28 4.70 -15.75
N ASN A 23 17.93 3.58 -16.10
CA ASN A 23 17.74 2.91 -17.39
C ASN A 23 16.61 1.86 -17.33
N LEU A 24 15.56 2.03 -18.14
CA LEU A 24 14.40 1.14 -18.19
C LEU A 24 14.35 0.24 -19.44
N GLU A 25 15.39 0.22 -20.27
CA GLU A 25 15.34 -0.43 -21.60
C GLU A 25 14.80 -1.88 -21.53
N GLU A 26 15.33 -2.71 -20.62
CA GLU A 26 14.93 -4.12 -20.48
C GLU A 26 13.46 -4.31 -20.05
N THR A 27 13.01 -3.64 -18.98
CA THR A 27 11.61 -3.72 -18.50
C THR A 27 10.63 -3.18 -19.55
N THR A 28 11.03 -2.12 -20.27
CA THR A 28 10.18 -1.49 -21.30
C THR A 28 10.00 -2.40 -22.51
N GLU A 29 11.05 -3.10 -22.94
CA GLU A 29 10.97 -4.08 -24.03
C GLU A 29 10.05 -5.24 -23.69
N ASN A 30 10.21 -5.83 -22.49
CA ASN A 30 9.34 -6.92 -22.02
C ASN A 30 7.85 -6.53 -21.97
N ILE A 31 7.55 -5.30 -21.55
CA ILE A 31 6.18 -4.76 -21.53
C ILE A 31 5.63 -4.57 -22.95
N LYS A 32 6.44 -4.03 -23.87
CA LYS A 32 6.05 -3.83 -25.28
C LYS A 32 5.73 -5.16 -25.95
N ASP A 33 6.60 -6.15 -25.82
CA ASP A 33 6.45 -7.45 -26.49
C ASP A 33 5.20 -8.19 -26.03
N LYS A 34 4.97 -8.28 -24.70
CA LYS A 34 3.74 -8.87 -24.14
C LYS A 34 2.47 -8.13 -24.57
N THR A 35 2.54 -6.81 -24.70
CA THR A 35 1.37 -6.02 -25.14
C THR A 35 1.07 -6.26 -26.62
N ILE A 36 2.09 -6.37 -27.47
CA ILE A 36 1.95 -6.65 -28.91
C ILE A 36 1.38 -8.06 -29.14
N GLU A 37 1.86 -9.05 -28.39
CA GLU A 37 1.35 -10.43 -28.42
C GLU A 37 -0.15 -10.48 -28.10
N ILE A 38 -0.57 -9.79 -27.03
CA ILE A 38 -1.97 -9.72 -26.58
C ILE A 38 -2.86 -8.93 -27.55
N ALA A 39 -2.32 -7.89 -28.19
CA ALA A 39 -3.09 -6.99 -29.05
C ALA A 39 -3.31 -7.50 -30.48
N GLY A 40 -2.62 -8.57 -30.91
CA GLY A 40 -2.91 -9.32 -32.14
C GLY A 40 -3.26 -8.47 -33.37
N LYS A 41 -2.26 -7.81 -33.98
CA LYS A 41 -2.36 -7.08 -35.26
C LYS A 41 -3.51 -6.05 -35.37
N ALA A 42 -3.42 -4.88 -34.73
CA ALA A 42 -4.10 -3.68 -35.23
C ALA A 42 -3.54 -2.37 -34.62
N THR A 43 -3.27 -1.43 -35.54
CA THR A 43 -3.01 0.01 -35.41
C THR A 43 -1.78 0.50 -34.64
N ALA A 44 -0.96 1.30 -35.35
CA ALA A 44 0.16 2.06 -34.84
C ALA A 44 -0.21 3.08 -33.73
N GLU A 45 -1.51 3.33 -33.51
CA GLU A 45 -2.02 4.24 -32.48
C GLU A 45 -1.90 3.68 -31.05
N ALA A 46 -1.90 2.35 -30.86
CA ALA A 46 -1.64 1.76 -29.55
C ALA A 46 -0.19 2.01 -29.09
N LYS A 47 0.77 2.10 -30.02
CA LYS A 47 2.19 2.39 -29.73
C LYS A 47 2.42 3.80 -29.20
N ALA A 48 1.53 4.75 -29.49
CA ALA A 48 1.66 6.15 -29.06
C ALA A 48 0.99 6.42 -27.69
N ARG A 49 0.00 5.61 -27.29
CA ARG A 49 -0.69 5.74 -25.99
C ARG A 49 0.12 5.22 -24.79
N PHE A 50 1.28 4.62 -25.04
CA PHE A 50 2.19 4.09 -24.01
C PHE A 50 3.57 4.71 -24.08
N LYS A 51 3.65 6.05 -24.00
CA LYS A 51 4.94 6.71 -23.81
C LYS A 51 5.38 6.56 -22.34
N TRP A 52 5.92 5.37 -22.07
CA TRP A 52 6.99 5.01 -21.12
C TRP A 52 6.81 5.17 -19.57
N LEU A 53 5.58 5.33 -19.08
CA LEU A 53 5.09 5.18 -17.68
C LEU A 53 5.58 6.18 -16.60
N PRO A 54 4.73 7.17 -16.26
CA PRO A 54 4.56 7.65 -14.88
C PRO A 54 3.06 7.79 -14.56
N PHE A 55 2.49 6.85 -13.79
CA PHE A 55 1.09 6.80 -13.33
C PHE A 55 0.02 7.18 -14.38
N ILE A 56 -0.53 6.19 -15.11
CA ILE A 56 -1.53 6.38 -16.17
C ILE A 56 -2.80 7.08 -15.64
N GLY A 57 -2.79 8.40 -15.71
CA GLY A 57 -3.93 9.29 -15.54
C GLY A 57 -4.56 9.57 -16.89
N ALA A 58 -5.73 9.00 -17.13
CA ALA A 58 -6.79 9.51 -18.01
C ALA A 58 -7.97 8.53 -17.94
N SER A 59 -8.79 8.64 -16.89
CA SER A 59 -10.16 8.14 -16.94
C SER A 59 -10.95 9.01 -17.91
N VAL A 60 -10.87 8.69 -19.22
CA VAL A 60 -11.71 9.35 -20.22
C VAL A 60 -13.11 8.75 -20.08
N GLY A 61 -13.95 9.48 -19.34
CA GLY A 61 -15.39 9.36 -19.42
C GLY A 61 -15.85 9.86 -20.78
N THR A 62 -16.40 8.96 -21.59
CA THR A 62 -17.32 9.27 -22.68
C THR A 62 -18.25 8.09 -22.82
N GLU A 63 -19.50 8.28 -22.41
CA GLU A 63 -20.60 7.36 -22.65
C GLU A 63 -20.75 7.13 -24.17
N GLY A 64 -20.58 5.89 -24.62
CA GLY A 64 -20.80 5.49 -26.01
C GLY A 64 -19.78 4.47 -26.52
N ALA A 65 -20.20 3.20 -26.64
CA ALA A 65 -19.48 1.99 -27.07
C ALA A 65 -18.65 1.24 -25.99
N VAL A 66 -19.34 0.55 -25.06
CA VAL A 66 -18.76 0.15 -23.75
C VAL A 66 -18.38 -1.34 -23.59
N GLU A 67 -18.81 -2.31 -24.41
CA GLU A 67 -18.58 -3.73 -24.04
C GLU A 67 -17.31 -4.40 -24.58
N ALA A 68 -16.79 -4.04 -25.76
CA ALA A 68 -15.61 -4.71 -26.34
C ALA A 68 -14.25 -4.06 -25.98
N SER A 69 -14.23 -2.77 -25.62
CA SER A 69 -13.03 -1.99 -25.28
C SER A 69 -12.56 -2.24 -23.84
N SER A 70 -13.49 -2.45 -22.91
CA SER A 70 -13.24 -2.64 -21.47
C SER A 70 -12.47 -3.94 -21.16
N VAL A 71 -12.77 -5.02 -21.87
CA VAL A 71 -12.11 -6.33 -21.68
C VAL A 71 -10.65 -6.30 -22.16
N LYS A 72 -10.39 -5.73 -23.33
CA LYS A 72 -9.03 -5.62 -23.90
C LYS A 72 -8.12 -4.76 -23.01
N ASN A 73 -8.62 -3.62 -22.52
CA ASN A 73 -7.87 -2.76 -21.60
C ASN A 73 -7.51 -3.47 -20.29
N THR A 74 -8.42 -4.28 -19.76
CA THR A 74 -8.19 -5.03 -18.52
C THR A 74 -7.09 -6.09 -18.68
N ILE A 75 -7.05 -6.78 -19.82
CA ILE A 75 -6.03 -7.80 -20.12
C ILE A 75 -4.65 -7.15 -20.26
N ILE A 76 -4.54 -6.04 -21.01
CA ILE A 76 -3.28 -5.30 -21.18
C ILE A 76 -2.76 -4.79 -19.83
N ARG A 77 -3.63 -4.18 -19.00
CA ARG A 77 -3.24 -3.69 -17.66
C ARG A 77 -2.70 -4.83 -16.78
N LYS A 78 -3.33 -6.00 -16.82
CA LYS A 78 -2.84 -7.18 -16.07
C LYS A 78 -1.47 -7.65 -16.57
N ALA A 79 -1.22 -7.65 -17.88
CA ALA A 79 0.06 -8.05 -18.44
C ALA A 79 1.20 -7.09 -18.04
N ILE A 80 0.94 -5.78 -18.06
CA ILE A 80 1.89 -4.74 -17.59
C ILE A 80 2.19 -4.95 -16.11
N SER A 81 1.14 -4.99 -15.28
CA SER A 81 1.24 -5.20 -13.84
C SER A 81 2.02 -6.46 -13.47
N ASN A 82 1.77 -7.57 -14.16
CA ASN A 82 2.49 -8.83 -13.93
C ASN A 82 3.95 -8.76 -14.38
N THR A 83 4.27 -7.96 -15.38
CA THR A 83 5.65 -7.76 -15.84
C THR A 83 6.43 -6.95 -14.82
N ILE A 84 5.87 -5.82 -14.35
CA ILE A 84 6.45 -5.02 -13.25
C ILE A 84 6.63 -5.90 -12.00
N LEU A 85 5.63 -6.70 -11.65
CA LEU A 85 5.72 -7.63 -10.51
C LEU A 85 6.88 -8.63 -10.65
N THR A 86 7.04 -9.23 -11.83
CA THR A 86 8.09 -10.24 -12.06
C THR A 86 9.47 -9.59 -11.99
N ASP A 87 9.64 -8.43 -12.63
CA ASP A 87 10.89 -7.66 -12.61
C ASP A 87 11.23 -7.20 -11.19
N TYR A 88 10.25 -6.70 -10.45
CA TYR A 88 10.40 -6.32 -9.04
C TYR A 88 10.89 -7.50 -8.20
N ILE A 89 10.23 -8.68 -8.28
CA ILE A 89 10.63 -9.86 -7.50
C ILE A 89 12.08 -10.26 -7.84
N ASN A 90 12.44 -10.26 -9.12
CA ASN A 90 13.79 -10.61 -9.56
C ASN A 90 14.85 -9.64 -8.99
N LYS A 91 14.56 -8.34 -9.01
CA LYS A 91 15.48 -7.30 -8.51
C LYS A 91 15.53 -7.27 -6.98
N ALA A 92 14.39 -7.38 -6.30
CA ALA A 92 14.30 -7.40 -4.84
C ALA A 92 15.04 -8.60 -4.23
N ASN A 93 15.02 -9.76 -4.90
CA ASN A 93 15.72 -10.96 -4.45
C ASN A 93 17.21 -11.00 -4.85
N ASN A 94 17.71 -10.04 -5.61
CA ASN A 94 19.11 -9.98 -6.00
C ASN A 94 19.98 -9.52 -4.82
N GLU A 95 21.01 -10.30 -4.48
CA GLU A 95 21.84 -10.09 -3.28
C GLU A 95 22.72 -8.84 -3.34
N ASN A 96 23.04 -8.33 -4.53
CA ASN A 96 23.97 -7.21 -4.67
C ASN A 96 23.31 -5.86 -4.33
N ASP A 97 22.04 -5.67 -4.71
CA ASP A 97 21.38 -4.36 -4.68
C ASP A 97 20.02 -4.39 -3.94
N GLY A 98 19.11 -5.31 -4.29
CA GLY A 98 17.74 -5.29 -3.78
C GLY A 98 17.58 -5.82 -2.36
N LYS A 99 18.28 -6.91 -2.02
CA LYS A 99 18.15 -7.60 -0.71
C LYS A 99 18.61 -6.75 0.48
N LYS A 100 19.39 -5.68 0.24
CA LYS A 100 19.83 -4.73 1.29
C LYS A 100 18.80 -3.64 1.58
N ILE A 101 17.92 -3.35 0.64
CA ILE A 101 16.94 -2.25 0.73
C ILE A 101 15.58 -2.79 1.18
N ILE A 102 15.20 -3.96 0.68
CA ILE A 102 13.93 -4.60 0.99
C ILE A 102 14.05 -5.39 2.29
N THR A 103 13.24 -5.02 3.28
CA THR A 103 13.00 -5.82 4.49
C THR A 103 11.89 -6.82 4.21
N THR A 104 12.15 -8.10 4.47
CA THR A 104 11.17 -9.18 4.27
C THR A 104 10.65 -9.70 5.61
N PHE A 105 9.36 -9.49 5.86
CA PHE A 105 8.63 -10.06 7.00
C PHE A 105 8.02 -11.39 6.54
N ASN A 106 8.67 -12.50 6.85
CA ASN A 106 8.29 -13.81 6.33
C ASN A 106 7.15 -14.44 7.12
N ASN A 107 6.07 -14.79 6.44
CA ASN A 107 4.97 -15.57 7.01
C ASN A 107 4.49 -14.97 8.36
N CYS A 108 4.11 -13.70 8.36
CA CYS A 108 3.66 -12.99 9.55
C CYS A 108 2.16 -12.69 9.46
N MET A 109 1.53 -12.46 10.61
CA MET A 109 0.21 -11.86 10.69
C MET A 109 0.35 -10.39 11.08
N ILE A 110 -0.64 -9.60 10.70
CA ILE A 110 -0.72 -8.18 11.00
C ILE A 110 -2.05 -7.84 11.67
N THR A 111 -2.04 -6.84 12.53
CA THR A 111 -3.23 -6.43 13.31
C THR A 111 -3.39 -4.92 13.29
N PRO A 112 -4.62 -4.39 13.25
CA PRO A 112 -4.83 -2.95 13.41
C PRO A 112 -4.45 -2.54 14.83
N TYR A 113 -3.90 -1.33 14.97
CA TYR A 113 -3.72 -0.73 16.30
C TYR A 113 -5.09 -0.31 16.86
N PRO A 114 -5.41 -0.53 18.15
CA PRO A 114 -6.67 -0.11 18.74
C PRO A 114 -6.96 1.38 18.49
N ASP A 115 -8.22 1.70 18.15
CA ASP A 115 -8.69 3.06 17.87
C ASP A 115 -7.92 3.81 16.75
N SER A 116 -7.19 3.08 15.91
CA SER A 116 -6.58 3.61 14.70
C SER A 116 -7.60 3.72 13.56
N PHE A 117 -7.23 4.47 12.50
CA PHE A 117 -8.01 4.50 11.26
C PHE A 117 -8.24 3.11 10.66
N ALA A 118 -7.22 2.24 10.65
CA ALA A 118 -7.36 0.89 10.11
C ALA A 118 -8.34 0.04 10.93
N TYR A 119 -8.33 0.21 12.26
CA TYR A 119 -9.28 -0.43 13.17
C TYR A 119 -10.72 -0.05 12.83
N TYR A 120 -11.02 1.25 12.77
CA TYR A 120 -12.38 1.70 12.44
C TYR A 120 -12.78 1.36 11.00
N LYS A 121 -11.85 1.39 10.04
CA LYS A 121 -12.14 0.99 8.65
C LYS A 121 -12.57 -0.48 8.55
N MET A 122 -11.98 -1.36 9.36
CA MET A 122 -12.41 -2.76 9.41
C MET A 122 -13.83 -2.92 9.97
N LEU A 123 -14.28 -2.00 10.82
CA LEU A 123 -15.61 -2.01 11.41
C LEU A 123 -16.66 -1.37 10.49
N THR A 124 -16.28 -0.49 9.55
CA THR A 124 -17.18 0.22 8.63
C THR A 124 -18.33 -0.60 8.05
N PRO A 125 -18.13 -1.86 7.58
CA PRO A 125 -19.24 -2.66 7.06
C PRO A 125 -20.36 -2.92 8.09
N TYR A 126 -20.02 -3.01 9.37
CA TYR A 126 -20.95 -3.26 10.46
C TYR A 126 -21.57 -1.97 11.01
N LEU A 127 -20.90 -0.83 10.83
CA LEU A 127 -21.37 0.48 11.26
C LEU A 127 -22.54 1.03 10.43
N ILE A 128 -22.85 0.40 9.30
CA ILE A 128 -24.12 0.64 8.59
C ILE A 128 -25.33 0.38 9.51
N MET A 129 -25.17 -0.51 10.51
CA MET A 129 -26.22 -0.78 11.51
C MET A 129 -26.42 0.35 12.54
N THR A 130 -25.52 1.34 12.62
CA THR A 130 -25.52 2.37 13.68
C THR A 130 -26.04 3.74 13.21
N GLU A 131 -26.88 3.79 12.16
CA GLU A 131 -27.31 5.02 11.48
C GLU A 131 -26.13 5.94 11.04
N GLY A 132 -24.91 5.39 10.99
CA GLY A 132 -23.69 6.13 10.65
C GLY A 132 -23.07 6.95 11.78
N ASN A 133 -23.60 6.88 13.00
CA ASN A 133 -23.07 7.55 14.18
C ASN A 133 -22.42 6.53 15.14
N LEU A 134 -21.20 6.84 15.58
CA LEU A 134 -20.55 6.16 16.70
C LEU A 134 -20.25 7.19 17.78
N ASP A 135 -20.80 6.97 18.98
CA ASP A 135 -20.35 7.64 20.19
C ASP A 135 -19.02 6.99 20.59
N LEU A 136 -17.93 7.52 20.05
CA LEU A 136 -16.60 7.32 20.62
C LEU A 136 -16.49 8.22 21.87
N GLU A 137 -15.49 8.00 22.74
CA GLU A 137 -15.35 8.70 24.02
C GLU A 137 -15.71 10.21 23.98
N GLU A 138 -16.20 10.74 25.11
CA GLU A 138 -16.86 12.06 25.22
C GLU A 138 -16.36 13.13 24.23
N GLY A 139 -17.20 13.45 23.23
CA GLY A 139 -17.00 14.56 22.31
C GLY A 139 -16.46 14.20 20.92
N PHE A 140 -16.18 12.92 20.64
CA PHE A 140 -15.77 12.49 19.30
C PHE A 140 -16.90 11.76 18.57
N SER A 141 -17.66 12.48 17.74
CA SER A 141 -18.65 11.87 16.84
C SER A 141 -18.02 11.57 15.48
N LEU A 142 -17.96 10.28 15.12
CA LEU A 142 -17.41 9.85 13.83
C LEU A 142 -18.54 9.64 12.82
N ASN A 143 -18.56 10.45 11.76
CA ASN A 143 -19.41 10.18 10.60
C ASN A 143 -18.72 9.12 9.72
N VAL A 144 -19.15 7.87 9.89
CA VAL A 144 -18.55 6.71 9.23
C VAL A 144 -18.70 6.79 7.70
N ALA A 145 -19.80 7.38 7.21
CA ALA A 145 -20.05 7.54 5.78
C ALA A 145 -19.02 8.45 5.07
N ARG A 146 -18.30 9.28 5.85
CA ARG A 146 -17.25 10.18 5.35
C ARG A 146 -15.84 9.72 5.67
N MET A 147 -15.69 8.60 6.38
CA MET A 147 -14.37 8.09 6.75
C MET A 147 -13.56 7.62 5.53
N ASP A 148 -14.23 7.02 4.54
CA ASP A 148 -13.58 6.62 3.29
C ASP A 148 -13.10 7.84 2.49
N GLU A 149 -13.92 8.89 2.42
CA GLU A 149 -13.55 10.17 1.81
C GLU A 149 -12.34 10.80 2.52
N ALA A 150 -12.33 10.82 3.86
CA ALA A 150 -11.23 11.36 4.64
C ALA A 150 -9.93 10.56 4.47
N LEU A 151 -10.03 9.23 4.39
CA LEU A 151 -8.88 8.36 4.15
C LEU A 151 -8.30 8.53 2.75
N GLU A 152 -9.14 8.60 1.72
CA GLU A 152 -8.70 8.78 0.34
C GLU A 152 -8.13 10.18 0.06
N SER A 153 -8.68 11.21 0.71
CA SER A 153 -8.27 12.61 0.50
C SER A 153 -7.13 13.06 1.40
N GLY A 154 -7.03 12.54 2.62
CA GLY A 154 -6.05 12.96 3.62
C GLY A 154 -4.80 12.11 3.64
N ARG A 155 -4.94 10.80 3.95
CA ARG A 155 -3.81 9.93 4.31
C ARG A 155 -3.35 9.02 3.17
N GLY A 156 -4.28 8.41 2.44
CA GLY A 156 -4.00 7.52 1.30
C GLY A 156 -3.44 6.14 1.65
N TYR A 157 -3.18 5.83 2.93
CA TYR A 157 -2.65 4.55 3.39
C TYR A 157 -3.28 4.06 4.70
N TYR A 158 -3.25 2.74 4.91
CA TYR A 158 -3.54 2.08 6.18
C TYR A 158 -2.25 1.77 6.94
N GLU A 159 -2.30 1.80 8.26
CA GLU A 159 -1.24 1.33 9.14
C GLU A 159 -1.69 0.10 9.91
N LEU A 160 -0.89 -0.96 9.83
CA LEU A 160 -1.09 -2.18 10.61
C LEU A 160 0.20 -2.55 11.33
N ILE A 161 0.07 -3.21 12.47
CA ILE A 161 1.20 -3.68 13.27
C ILE A 161 1.57 -5.09 12.84
N VAL A 162 2.86 -5.30 12.58
CA VAL A 162 3.48 -6.62 12.54
C VAL A 162 4.27 -6.84 13.83
N THR A 163 4.20 -8.05 14.38
CA THR A 163 4.99 -8.45 15.55
C THR A 163 5.82 -9.67 15.22
N ILE A 164 7.15 -9.59 15.35
CA ILE A 164 8.10 -10.68 15.15
C ILE A 164 9.00 -10.74 16.39
N ASP A 165 9.11 -11.90 17.04
CA ASP A 165 10.01 -12.11 18.18
C ASP A 165 9.92 -11.02 19.28
N ALA A 166 8.69 -10.56 19.56
CA ALA A 166 8.33 -9.46 20.47
C ALA A 166 8.72 -8.03 20.01
N GLU A 167 9.37 -7.88 18.86
CA GLU A 167 9.56 -6.59 18.19
C GLU A 167 8.32 -6.22 17.37
N ARG A 168 7.90 -4.97 17.49
CA ARG A 168 6.73 -4.43 16.78
C ARG A 168 7.17 -3.42 15.74
N SER A 169 6.49 -3.42 14.60
CA SER A 169 6.72 -2.47 13.52
C SER A 169 5.42 -2.14 12.83
N VAL A 170 5.37 -0.97 12.20
CA VAL A 170 4.22 -0.47 11.44
C VAL A 170 4.44 -0.78 9.97
N LEU A 171 3.48 -1.46 9.37
CA LEU A 171 3.41 -1.68 7.93
C LEU A 171 2.35 -0.76 7.34
N ARG A 172 2.76 0.10 6.40
CA ARG A 172 1.90 1.00 5.65
C ARG A 172 1.48 0.39 4.33
N PHE A 173 0.18 0.42 4.06
CA PHE A 173 -0.43 -0.12 2.85
C PHE A 173 -1.16 0.97 2.09
N ASN A 174 -0.76 1.22 0.85
CA ASN A 174 -1.43 2.16 -0.04
C ASN A 174 -2.85 1.65 -0.37
N ILE A 175 -3.87 2.47 -0.12
CA ILE A 175 -5.28 2.11 -0.31
C ILE A 175 -5.58 1.72 -1.77
N LYS A 176 -4.80 2.23 -2.73
CA LYS A 176 -4.99 1.98 -4.18
C LYS A 176 -4.27 0.71 -4.69
N ALA A 177 -3.49 0.03 -3.85
CA ALA A 177 -2.62 -1.09 -4.25
C ALA A 177 -3.19 -2.48 -3.93
N PHE A 178 -4.39 -2.56 -3.34
CA PHE A 178 -5.08 -3.82 -3.09
C PHE A 178 -5.52 -4.48 -4.40
N ARG A 179 -5.34 -5.80 -4.52
CA ARG A 179 -5.68 -6.57 -5.73
C ARG A 179 -6.79 -7.57 -5.46
N ASN A 180 -7.42 -8.05 -6.53
CA ASN A 180 -8.36 -9.18 -6.50
C ASN A 180 -9.49 -9.03 -5.47
N ASN A 181 -9.93 -7.79 -5.22
CA ASN A 181 -11.00 -7.48 -4.27
C ASN A 181 -10.69 -7.88 -2.81
N TYR A 182 -9.41 -7.95 -2.43
CA TYR A 182 -9.02 -8.03 -1.02
C TYR A 182 -9.10 -6.65 -0.37
N GLY A 183 -9.58 -6.60 0.87
CA GLY A 183 -9.52 -5.41 1.72
C GLY A 183 -8.63 -5.63 2.94
N ILE A 184 -8.39 -4.57 3.70
CA ILE A 184 -7.56 -4.61 4.92
C ILE A 184 -8.08 -5.64 5.95
N ALA A 185 -9.40 -5.85 6.03
CA ALA A 185 -10.05 -6.83 6.90
C ALA A 185 -9.79 -8.29 6.50
N ASP A 186 -9.36 -8.54 5.26
CA ASP A 186 -8.95 -9.87 4.81
C ASP A 186 -7.49 -10.15 5.18
N LEU A 187 -6.60 -9.16 5.03
CA LEU A 187 -5.16 -9.30 5.28
C LEU A 187 -4.86 -9.73 6.72
N VAL A 188 -5.58 -9.18 7.69
CA VAL A 188 -5.39 -9.50 9.12
C VAL A 188 -5.74 -10.95 9.47
N LYS A 189 -6.41 -11.68 8.57
CA LYS A 189 -6.79 -13.09 8.73
C LYS A 189 -5.83 -14.04 8.00
N MET A 190 -4.77 -13.51 7.39
CA MET A 190 -3.83 -14.27 6.58
C MET A 190 -2.43 -14.22 7.18
N LYS A 191 -1.69 -15.31 6.98
CA LYS A 191 -0.26 -15.36 7.23
C LYS A 191 0.44 -15.11 5.88
N LEU A 192 1.10 -13.97 5.74
CA LEU A 192 1.67 -13.50 4.48
C LEU A 192 3.15 -13.17 4.62
N THR A 193 3.86 -13.21 3.51
CA THR A 193 5.18 -12.58 3.40
C THR A 193 5.01 -11.15 2.89
N TYR A 194 5.67 -10.20 3.53
CA TYR A 194 5.66 -8.79 3.17
C TYR A 194 7.05 -8.34 2.75
N HIS A 195 7.17 -7.73 1.57
CA HIS A 195 8.35 -6.99 1.15
C HIS A 195 8.07 -5.51 1.40
N ALA A 196 8.90 -4.86 2.21
CA ALA A 196 8.70 -3.49 2.60
C ALA A 196 10.02 -2.72 2.72
N ILE A 197 9.95 -1.39 2.62
CA ILE A 197 11.11 -0.49 2.77
C ILE A 197 10.94 0.30 4.07
N GLU A 198 11.99 0.38 4.89
CA GLU A 198 11.98 1.22 6.10
C GLU A 198 11.97 2.70 5.70
N VAL A 199 11.02 3.46 6.26
CA VAL A 199 10.77 4.87 5.89
C VAL A 199 10.82 5.82 7.07
N GLY A 200 10.87 5.33 8.31
CA GLY A 200 11.03 6.16 9.50
C GLY A 200 10.65 5.44 10.78
N VAL A 201 10.41 6.24 11.83
CA VAL A 201 9.97 5.78 13.15
C VAL A 201 8.86 6.70 13.66
N ILE A 202 7.91 6.16 14.42
CA ILE A 202 6.86 6.94 15.08
C ILE A 202 6.65 6.50 16.53
N PRO A 203 6.19 7.41 17.42
CA PRO A 203 5.67 7.03 18.73
C PRO A 203 4.48 6.08 18.59
N GLU A 204 4.40 5.03 19.40
CA GLU A 204 3.28 4.09 19.34
C GLU A 204 1.94 4.76 19.64
N GLU A 205 1.89 5.72 20.57
CA GLU A 205 0.67 6.46 20.91
C GLU A 205 0.09 7.24 19.72
N SER A 206 0.91 7.63 18.73
CA SER A 206 0.46 8.44 17.59
C SER A 206 -0.37 7.64 16.58
N LEU A 207 -0.48 6.32 16.73
CA LEU A 207 -1.28 5.44 15.87
C LEU A 207 -2.79 5.60 16.08
N THR A 208 -3.21 6.15 17.22
CA THR A 208 -4.63 6.41 17.49
C THR A 208 -5.16 7.54 16.61
N MET A 209 -6.41 7.42 16.18
CA MET A 209 -7.10 8.46 15.42
C MET A 209 -7.16 9.78 16.20
N GLN A 210 -7.34 9.73 17.52
CA GLN A 210 -7.43 10.91 18.38
C GLN A 210 -6.13 11.73 18.38
N GLN A 211 -4.95 11.08 18.40
CA GLN A 211 -3.67 11.78 18.39
C GLN A 211 -3.40 12.46 17.04
N GLU A 212 -3.82 11.84 15.93
CA GLU A 212 -3.76 12.45 14.60
C GLU A 212 -4.59 13.75 14.51
N PHE A 213 -5.79 13.76 15.12
CA PHE A 213 -6.64 14.98 15.16
C PHE A 213 -6.17 16.02 16.16
N SER A 214 -5.50 15.60 17.25
CA SER A 214 -5.10 16.51 18.32
C SER A 214 -3.94 17.43 17.92
N GLY A 215 -3.23 17.14 16.82
CA GLY A 215 -2.12 17.97 16.30
C GLY A 215 -0.95 18.17 17.27
N LYS A 216 -1.01 17.55 18.46
CA LYS A 216 0.00 17.62 19.49
C LYS A 216 1.08 16.60 19.17
N GLN A 217 1.98 16.95 18.25
CA GLN A 217 3.35 16.47 18.42
C GLN A 217 3.82 17.02 19.77
N LYS A 218 3.90 16.17 20.79
CA LYS A 218 4.62 16.53 22.02
C LYS A 218 6.05 16.88 21.58
N SER A 219 6.38 18.16 21.53
CA SER A 219 7.77 18.58 21.35
C SER A 219 8.49 18.19 22.64
N ILE A 220 9.16 17.04 22.62
CA ILE A 220 9.99 16.60 23.74
C ILE A 220 11.13 17.60 23.85
N THR A 221 11.11 18.41 24.91
CA THR A 221 12.22 19.32 25.22
C THR A 221 13.26 18.58 26.06
N GLY A 222 14.53 19.00 25.99
CA GLY A 222 15.61 18.38 26.78
C GLY A 222 15.38 18.38 28.30
N PHE A 223 14.42 19.18 28.79
CA PHE A 223 13.98 19.22 30.19
C PHE A 223 13.05 18.05 30.57
N ASP A 224 12.28 17.52 29.62
CA ASP A 224 11.35 16.39 29.85
C ASP A 224 12.11 15.08 30.07
N ILE A 225 13.28 14.95 29.44
CA ILE A 225 14.19 13.80 29.57
C ILE A 225 14.82 13.74 30.96
N VAL A 226 15.14 14.89 31.56
CA VAL A 226 15.81 14.99 32.87
C VAL A 226 14.83 14.69 34.02
N ASN A 227 13.54 14.94 33.83
CA ASN A 227 12.52 14.81 34.88
C ASN A 227 11.77 13.46 34.90
N ASN A 228 12.14 12.48 34.07
CA ASN A 228 11.49 11.15 34.02
C ASN A 228 9.94 11.20 33.90
N SER A 229 9.39 12.31 33.40
CA SER A 229 7.95 12.52 33.19
C SER A 229 7.48 12.11 31.79
N VAL A 230 8.39 11.60 30.96
CA VAL A 230 8.07 10.94 29.70
C VAL A 230 7.70 9.51 30.07
N GLN A 231 6.41 9.16 29.97
CA GLN A 231 6.02 7.75 29.88
C GLN A 231 6.92 7.08 28.84
N ASP A 232 7.37 5.83 29.08
CA ASP A 232 8.14 5.03 28.12
C ASP A 232 7.48 5.06 26.73
N THR A 233 7.83 6.05 25.90
CA THR A 233 7.31 6.19 24.55
C THR A 233 8.04 5.16 23.72
N SER A 234 7.40 4.01 23.50
CA SER A 234 7.88 3.01 22.55
C SER A 234 7.84 3.60 21.14
N PHE A 235 9.00 3.61 20.48
CA PHE A 235 9.08 3.97 19.07
C PHE A 235 8.97 2.73 18.20
N LEU A 236 8.16 2.81 17.16
CA LEU A 236 7.97 1.74 16.19
C LEU A 236 8.60 2.15 14.86
N LYS A 237 9.36 1.24 14.26
CA LYS A 237 9.82 1.40 12.88
C LYS A 237 8.64 1.31 11.93
N VAL A 238 8.67 2.14 10.90
CA VAL A 238 7.64 2.24 9.87
C VAL A 238 8.19 1.76 8.55
N TYR A 239 7.42 0.91 7.87
CA TYR A 239 7.77 0.34 6.59
C TYR A 239 6.65 0.54 5.57
N ASP A 240 6.98 0.99 4.36
CA ASP A 240 6.05 0.99 3.24
C ASP A 240 6.06 -0.37 2.55
N VAL A 241 4.91 -1.04 2.53
CA VAL A 241 4.76 -2.34 1.90
C VAL A 241 4.65 -2.16 0.38
N ILE A 242 5.49 -2.90 -0.35
CA ILE A 242 5.48 -2.94 -1.82
C ILE A 242 4.74 -4.17 -2.32
N LEU A 243 4.97 -5.32 -1.68
CA LEU A 243 4.39 -6.61 -2.10
C LEU A 243 3.98 -7.41 -0.88
N ALA A 244 2.78 -7.98 -0.90
CA ALA A 244 2.36 -8.99 0.07
C ALA A 244 1.64 -10.16 -0.58
N GLY A 245 1.91 -11.35 -0.06
CA GLY A 245 1.33 -12.57 -0.60
C GLY A 245 1.76 -13.84 0.11
N VAL A 246 1.23 -14.97 -0.37
CA VAL A 246 1.55 -16.30 0.15
C VAL A 246 2.77 -16.83 -0.58
N ASP A 247 3.81 -17.20 0.15
CA ASP A 247 4.97 -17.91 -0.40
C ASP A 247 4.75 -19.42 -0.50
N LYS A 248 5.62 -20.08 -1.26
CA LYS A 248 5.57 -21.53 -1.48
C LYS A 248 6.24 -22.27 -0.34
#